data_AF-A0A956BYB8-F1
#
_entry.id   AF-A0A956BYB8-F1
#
_cell.length_a   1.000
_cell.length_b   1.000
_cell.length_c   1.000
_cell.angle_alpha   90.00
_cell.angle_beta   90.00
_cell.angle_gamma   90.00
#
_symmetry.space_group_name_H-M   'P 1'
#
loop_
_entity.id
_entity.type
_entity.pdbx_description
1 polymer ?
#
loop_
_entity_poly.entity_id
_entity_poly.type
_entity_poly.pdbx_seq_one_letter_code
_entity_poly.pdbx_strand_id
1 'polypeptide(L)'
;LLSTMPTRTLDDDDSTWVARANAIARGVAQARQIPLMDYYQDMNGAPDKGLGGDDVHPNVYNDGGAKACVFTDAALDYGYNIRNLITLEALDRAKRVVVDKEAAPDAAKKARTGQGTFLDPYVMDGFPFTDVRDTTQSTQDAIDMYTGCEASQNESGPEVYYKLTVTENTKIRAYVFDRGNVDVDIHLLKGTATAGACAKRAHQEFTADLTPGTWFFTLDTFVGAMENGGEYLFVVLKE
;
A
#
# COMPACT_ATOMS: atom_id res chain seq x y z
N LEU A 1 10.50 -1.84 -14.01
CA LEU A 1 9.03 -1.98 -14.04
C LEU A 1 8.64 -2.86 -12.87
N LEU A 2 7.64 -2.46 -12.10
CA LEU A 2 7.06 -3.28 -11.04
C LEU A 2 5.63 -3.67 -11.45
N SER A 3 5.17 -4.86 -11.06
CA SER A 3 3.84 -5.36 -11.39
C SER A 3 3.08 -5.69 -10.12
N THR A 4 1.78 -5.43 -10.11
CA THR A 4 0.87 -6.10 -9.18
C THR A 4 0.66 -7.56 -9.60
N MET A 5 0.25 -8.40 -8.65
CA MET A 5 -0.20 -9.76 -8.88
C MET A 5 -1.69 -9.79 -9.26
N PRO A 6 -2.12 -10.69 -10.15
CA PRO A 6 -3.55 -10.82 -10.46
C PRO A 6 -4.33 -11.36 -9.27
N THR A 7 -5.66 -11.22 -9.34
CA THR A 7 -6.57 -11.89 -8.40
C THR A 7 -6.34 -13.39 -8.42
N ARG A 8 -6.52 -14.04 -7.28
CA ARG A 8 -6.62 -15.49 -7.13
C ARG A 8 -7.93 -15.80 -6.42
N THR A 9 -8.59 -16.89 -6.81
CA THR A 9 -9.94 -17.24 -6.34
C THR A 9 -10.03 -18.64 -5.74
N LEU A 10 -8.90 -19.27 -5.41
CA LEU A 10 -8.88 -20.59 -4.76
C LEU A 10 -9.59 -20.58 -3.39
N ASP A 11 -9.30 -19.56 -2.58
CA ASP A 11 -9.92 -19.32 -1.28
C ASP A 11 -9.89 -17.82 -0.89
N ASP A 12 -10.55 -17.50 0.21
CA ASP A 12 -10.66 -16.13 0.71
C ASP A 12 -9.31 -15.57 1.23
N ASP A 13 -8.41 -16.44 1.71
CA ASP A 13 -7.09 -16.04 2.25
C ASP A 13 -6.19 -15.50 1.12
N ASP A 14 -6.26 -16.11 -0.06
CA ASP A 14 -5.55 -15.67 -1.27
C ASP A 14 -5.89 -14.22 -1.63
N SER A 15 -7.15 -13.81 -1.50
CA SER A 15 -7.57 -12.44 -1.80
C SER A 15 -6.92 -11.42 -0.87
N THR A 16 -6.76 -11.76 0.42
CA THR A 16 -6.11 -10.92 1.42
C THR A 16 -4.61 -10.79 1.13
N TRP A 17 -3.96 -11.90 0.77
CA TRP A 17 -2.55 -11.91 0.38
C TRP A 17 -2.29 -11.10 -0.89
N VAL A 18 -3.13 -11.25 -1.92
CA VAL A 18 -3.04 -10.47 -3.15
C VAL A 18 -3.23 -8.98 -2.86
N ALA A 19 -4.22 -8.61 -2.04
CA ALA A 19 -4.44 -7.21 -1.65
C ALA A 19 -3.22 -6.63 -0.92
N ARG A 20 -2.67 -7.35 0.06
CA ARG A 20 -1.46 -6.97 0.79
C ARG A 20 -0.26 -6.81 -0.15
N ALA A 21 0.04 -7.82 -0.96
CA ALA A 21 1.18 -7.82 -1.88
C ALA A 21 1.08 -6.68 -2.91
N ASN A 22 -0.13 -6.44 -3.43
CA ASN A 22 -0.36 -5.37 -4.40
C ASN A 22 -0.26 -3.98 -3.77
N ALA A 23 -0.70 -3.81 -2.53
CA ALA A 23 -0.48 -2.57 -1.79
C ALA A 23 1.02 -2.32 -1.57
N ILE A 24 1.80 -3.34 -1.20
CA ILE A 24 3.25 -3.22 -1.10
C ILE A 24 3.88 -2.83 -2.44
N ALA A 25 3.51 -3.51 -3.53
CA ALA A 25 4.01 -3.21 -4.86
C ALA A 25 3.70 -1.76 -5.27
N ARG A 26 2.48 -1.29 -5.03
CA ARG A 26 2.07 0.11 -5.29
C ARG A 26 2.87 1.10 -4.44
N GLY A 27 3.02 0.84 -3.14
CA GLY A 27 3.77 1.69 -2.23
C GLY A 27 5.24 1.83 -2.61
N VAL A 28 5.90 0.71 -2.95
CA VAL A 28 7.29 0.69 -3.43
C VAL A 28 7.42 1.42 -4.78
N ALA A 29 6.51 1.17 -5.73
CA ALA A 29 6.52 1.86 -7.01
C ALA A 29 6.41 3.38 -6.84
N GLN A 30 5.48 3.83 -6.01
CA GLN A 30 5.31 5.25 -5.70
C GLN A 30 6.56 5.83 -5.03
N ALA A 31 7.07 5.20 -3.97
CA ALA A 31 8.20 5.71 -3.19
C ALA A 31 9.49 5.81 -4.00
N ARG A 32 9.71 4.86 -4.90
CA ARG A 32 10.93 4.78 -5.72
C ARG A 32 10.76 5.37 -7.11
N GLN A 33 9.59 5.93 -7.42
CA GLN A 33 9.24 6.44 -8.74
C GLN A 33 9.51 5.38 -9.84
N ILE A 34 9.19 4.12 -9.53
CA ILE A 34 9.33 3.00 -10.47
C ILE A 34 8.00 2.88 -11.22
N PRO A 35 8.01 2.79 -12.56
CA PRO A 35 6.76 2.59 -13.30
C PRO A 35 6.07 1.29 -12.88
N LEU A 36 4.78 1.40 -12.57
CA LEU A 36 3.92 0.32 -12.16
C LEU A 36 3.07 -0.15 -13.34
N MET A 37 2.99 -1.47 -13.52
CA MET A 37 2.04 -2.17 -14.37
C MET A 37 0.96 -2.78 -13.46
N ASP A 38 -0.23 -2.20 -13.41
CA ASP A 38 -1.31 -2.65 -12.51
C ASP A 38 -2.12 -3.80 -13.14
N TYR A 39 -1.43 -4.93 -13.31
CA TYR A 39 -2.00 -6.16 -13.87
C TYR A 39 -3.25 -6.65 -13.13
N TYR A 40 -3.33 -6.37 -11.83
CA TYR A 40 -4.50 -6.69 -11.00
C TYR A 40 -5.74 -5.93 -11.49
N GLN A 41 -5.59 -4.62 -11.69
CA GLN A 41 -6.67 -3.77 -12.18
C GLN A 41 -7.11 -4.21 -13.57
N ASP A 42 -6.18 -4.44 -14.49
CA ASP A 42 -6.49 -4.77 -15.88
C ASP A 42 -7.15 -6.14 -16.02
N MET A 43 -6.74 -7.15 -15.24
CA MET A 43 -7.38 -8.47 -15.25
C MET A 43 -8.76 -8.49 -14.59
N ASN A 44 -9.02 -7.62 -13.62
CA ASN A 44 -10.27 -7.69 -12.85
C ASN A 44 -11.53 -7.39 -13.68
N GLY A 45 -11.37 -6.74 -14.83
CA GLY A 45 -12.45 -6.49 -15.79
C GLY A 45 -12.72 -7.66 -16.76
N ALA A 46 -11.81 -8.62 -16.87
CA ALA A 46 -11.93 -9.74 -17.78
C ALA A 46 -12.92 -10.81 -17.27
N PRO A 47 -13.54 -11.61 -18.17
CA PRO A 47 -14.29 -12.80 -17.80
C PRO A 47 -13.48 -13.70 -16.85
N ASP A 48 -14.11 -14.16 -15.78
CA ASP A 48 -13.47 -14.97 -14.72
C ASP A 48 -12.16 -14.35 -14.18
N LYS A 49 -12.08 -13.02 -14.18
CA LYS A 49 -10.88 -12.26 -13.80
C LYS A 49 -9.65 -12.62 -14.64
N GLY A 50 -9.87 -13.16 -15.85
CA GLY A 50 -8.83 -13.64 -16.76
C GLY A 50 -8.10 -14.89 -16.26
N LEU A 51 -8.69 -15.64 -15.33
CA LEU A 51 -8.12 -16.87 -14.76
C LEU A 51 -8.53 -18.11 -15.56
N GLY A 52 -7.67 -19.13 -15.49
CA GLY A 52 -7.97 -20.48 -15.96
C GLY A 52 -8.74 -21.28 -14.91
N GLY A 53 -9.05 -22.54 -15.25
CA GLY A 53 -9.84 -23.42 -14.37
C GLY A 53 -9.17 -23.87 -13.08
N ASP A 54 -7.97 -23.37 -12.76
CA ASP A 54 -7.28 -23.61 -11.49
C ASP A 54 -7.30 -22.39 -10.55
N ASP A 55 -8.05 -21.33 -10.90
CA ASP A 55 -8.27 -20.13 -10.08
C ASP A 55 -7.00 -19.36 -9.66
N VAL A 56 -5.84 -19.70 -10.26
CA VAL A 56 -4.54 -19.10 -9.95
C VAL A 56 -3.84 -18.58 -11.19
N HIS A 57 -3.80 -19.39 -12.25
CA HIS A 57 -3.05 -19.07 -13.44
C HIS A 57 -3.93 -18.31 -14.43
N PRO A 58 -3.39 -17.28 -15.12
CA PRO A 58 -4.11 -16.63 -16.19
C PRO A 58 -4.52 -17.61 -17.30
N ASN A 59 -5.70 -17.42 -17.90
CA ASN A 59 -6.09 -18.14 -19.10
C ASN A 59 -5.44 -17.52 -20.36
N VAL A 60 -5.57 -18.21 -21.49
CA VAL A 60 -5.01 -17.77 -22.78
C VAL A 60 -6.03 -17.91 -23.90
N TYR A 61 -6.08 -16.93 -24.79
CA TYR A 61 -6.90 -17.00 -26.00
C TYR A 61 -6.48 -18.21 -26.85
N ASN A 62 -7.46 -19.03 -27.24
CA ASN A 62 -7.21 -20.25 -28.01
C ASN A 62 -7.99 -20.24 -29.33
N ASP A 63 -7.26 -20.33 -30.43
CA ASP A 63 -7.81 -20.42 -31.79
C ASP A 63 -6.92 -21.36 -32.62
N GLY A 64 -7.17 -22.67 -32.49
CA GLY A 64 -6.27 -23.70 -33.02
C GLY A 64 -4.93 -23.80 -32.28
N GLY A 65 -4.87 -23.34 -31.02
CA GLY A 65 -3.68 -23.30 -30.18
C GLY A 65 -3.64 -22.07 -29.27
N ALA A 66 -2.80 -22.11 -28.24
CA ALA A 66 -2.62 -20.99 -27.29
C ALA A 66 -1.93 -19.79 -27.97
N LYS A 67 -2.57 -18.62 -27.93
CA LYS A 67 -2.14 -17.40 -28.62
C LYS A 67 -2.07 -16.19 -27.68
N ALA A 68 -1.09 -16.18 -26.77
CA ALA A 68 -0.94 -15.12 -25.76
C ALA A 68 -0.49 -13.74 -26.30
N CYS A 69 -0.12 -13.64 -27.57
CA CYS A 69 0.32 -12.39 -28.21
C CYS A 69 -0.68 -11.85 -29.24
N VAL A 70 -1.91 -12.36 -29.24
CA VAL A 70 -3.01 -11.79 -30.04
C VAL A 70 -3.73 -10.77 -29.16
N PHE A 71 -3.84 -9.53 -29.64
CA PHE A 71 -4.41 -8.40 -28.89
C PHE A 71 -5.67 -7.85 -29.57
N THR A 72 -6.48 -8.75 -30.14
CA THR A 72 -7.83 -8.39 -30.60
C THR A 72 -8.76 -8.26 -29.41
N ASP A 73 -9.88 -7.55 -29.55
CA ASP A 73 -10.88 -7.39 -28.48
C ASP A 73 -11.26 -8.73 -27.83
N ALA A 74 -11.54 -9.75 -28.66
CA ALA A 74 -11.87 -11.10 -28.18
C ALA A 74 -10.73 -11.80 -27.43
N ALA A 75 -9.47 -11.50 -27.77
CA ALA A 75 -8.32 -12.08 -27.09
C ALA A 75 -7.97 -11.33 -25.79
N LEU A 76 -8.36 -10.05 -25.67
CA LEU A 76 -8.17 -9.25 -24.46
C LEU A 76 -9.18 -9.56 -23.35
N ASP A 77 -10.04 -10.54 -23.54
CA ASP A 77 -10.78 -11.21 -22.46
C ASP A 77 -9.90 -12.21 -21.67
N TYR A 78 -8.65 -12.46 -22.09
CA TYR A 78 -7.80 -13.50 -21.53
C TYR A 78 -6.59 -12.95 -20.78
N GLY A 79 -6.30 -13.52 -19.60
CA GLY A 79 -5.35 -12.97 -18.65
C GLY A 79 -3.90 -12.92 -19.15
N TYR A 80 -3.41 -13.92 -19.89
CA TYR A 80 -2.07 -13.86 -20.49
C TYR A 80 -1.96 -12.84 -21.62
N ASN A 81 -3.04 -12.65 -22.37
CA ASN A 81 -3.12 -11.68 -23.46
C ASN A 81 -3.09 -10.25 -22.91
N ILE A 82 -3.91 -9.97 -21.90
CA ILE A 82 -3.87 -8.71 -21.14
C ILE A 82 -2.47 -8.45 -20.62
N ARG A 83 -1.88 -9.40 -19.86
CA ARG A 83 -0.54 -9.27 -19.29
C ARG A 83 0.50 -8.87 -20.32
N ASN A 84 0.50 -9.56 -21.46
CA ASN A 84 1.51 -9.37 -22.48
C ASN A 84 1.33 -8.00 -23.16
N LEU A 85 0.09 -7.57 -23.42
CA LEU A 85 -0.18 -6.23 -23.97
C LEU A 85 0.33 -5.14 -23.02
N ILE A 86 -0.11 -5.16 -21.75
CA ILE A 86 0.26 -4.12 -20.79
C ILE A 86 1.76 -4.13 -20.47
N THR A 87 2.43 -5.29 -20.56
CA THR A 87 3.88 -5.39 -20.45
C THR A 87 4.58 -4.68 -21.62
N LEU A 88 4.10 -4.91 -22.85
CA LEU A 88 4.66 -4.25 -24.04
C LEU A 88 4.44 -2.73 -23.98
N GLU A 89 3.26 -2.28 -23.57
CA GLU A 89 2.95 -0.86 -23.37
C GLU A 89 3.83 -0.23 -22.28
N ALA A 90 4.02 -0.91 -21.16
CA ALA A 90 4.92 -0.45 -20.09
C ALA A 90 6.38 -0.37 -20.55
N LEU A 91 6.84 -1.34 -21.35
CA LEU A 91 8.18 -1.33 -21.94
C LEU A 91 8.36 -0.21 -22.96
N ASP A 92 7.37 0.05 -23.81
CA ASP A 92 7.38 1.17 -24.75
C ASP A 92 7.50 2.51 -24.01
N ARG A 93 6.67 2.72 -22.99
CA ARG A 93 6.71 3.92 -22.14
C ARG A 93 8.08 4.10 -21.49
N ALA A 94 8.67 3.02 -20.96
CA ALA A 94 10.00 3.06 -20.38
C ALA A 94 11.08 3.38 -21.43
N LYS A 95 11.00 2.79 -22.63
CA LYS A 95 11.92 3.05 -23.73
C LYS A 95 11.88 4.53 -24.14
N ARG A 96 10.69 5.10 -24.33
CA ARG A 96 10.52 6.51 -24.72
C ARG A 96 11.23 7.47 -23.79
N VAL A 97 11.12 7.26 -22.48
CA VAL A 97 11.77 8.11 -21.47
C VAL A 97 13.27 7.81 -21.34
N VAL A 98 13.64 6.53 -21.18
CA VAL A 98 15.01 6.14 -20.80
C VAL A 98 15.96 6.13 -22.00
N VAL A 99 15.49 5.67 -23.16
CA VAL A 99 16.29 5.53 -24.39
C VAL A 99 16.10 6.75 -25.28
N ASP A 100 14.85 7.07 -25.62
CA ASP A 100 14.56 8.12 -26.61
C ASP A 100 14.58 9.54 -26.01
N LYS A 101 14.70 9.65 -24.68
CA LYS A 101 14.81 10.91 -23.92
C LYS A 101 13.60 11.83 -24.07
N GLU A 102 12.42 11.25 -24.30
CA GLU A 102 11.16 11.97 -24.25
C GLU A 102 10.81 12.39 -22.81
N ALA A 103 9.92 13.37 -22.68
CA ALA A 103 9.35 13.73 -21.39
C ALA A 103 8.57 12.56 -20.77
N ALA A 104 8.47 12.54 -19.43
CA ALA A 104 7.65 11.55 -18.75
C ALA A 104 6.20 11.61 -19.28
N PRO A 105 5.61 10.48 -19.70
CA PRO A 105 4.28 10.47 -20.31
C PRO A 105 3.16 10.79 -19.32
N ASP A 106 3.42 10.56 -18.02
CA ASP A 106 2.47 10.86 -16.95
C ASP A 106 2.77 12.22 -16.34
N ALA A 107 1.70 12.98 -16.06
CA ALA A 107 1.82 14.17 -15.25
C ALA A 107 2.30 13.81 -13.84
N ALA A 108 3.14 14.68 -13.26
CA ALA A 108 3.54 14.54 -11.87
C ALA A 108 2.29 14.55 -10.97
N LYS A 109 2.12 13.52 -10.14
CA LYS A 109 1.05 13.50 -9.15
C LYS A 109 1.36 14.52 -8.04
N LYS A 110 0.29 15.09 -7.48
CA LYS A 110 0.39 16.01 -6.34
C LYS A 110 1.06 15.30 -5.16
N ALA A 111 1.97 15.98 -4.48
CA ALA A 111 2.49 15.53 -3.20
C ALA A 111 1.36 15.34 -2.18
N ARG A 112 1.56 14.45 -1.20
CA ARG A 112 0.60 14.28 -0.10
C ARG A 112 0.41 15.59 0.64
N THR A 113 -0.81 15.80 1.14
CA THR A 113 -1.15 16.96 1.97
C THR A 113 -0.72 16.68 3.42
N GLY A 114 -0.22 17.71 4.11
CA GLY A 114 0.31 17.62 5.47
C GLY A 114 1.83 17.57 5.52
N GLN A 115 2.41 17.72 6.72
CA GLN A 115 3.85 17.61 7.00
C GLN A 115 4.20 16.40 7.88
N GLY A 116 3.20 15.63 8.32
CA GLY A 116 3.41 14.47 9.20
C GLY A 116 3.63 14.85 10.66
N THR A 117 3.28 16.09 11.04
CA THR A 117 3.39 16.59 12.41
C THR A 117 2.08 16.44 13.17
N PHE A 118 2.11 16.57 14.49
CA PHE A 118 0.91 16.56 15.32
C PHE A 118 -0.12 17.64 14.88
N LEU A 119 0.36 18.84 14.51
CA LEU A 119 -0.49 19.95 14.09
C LEU A 119 -0.89 19.89 12.60
N ASP A 120 -0.07 19.25 11.77
CA ASP A 120 -0.30 19.10 10.33
C ASP A 120 0.01 17.66 9.86
N PRO A 121 -0.83 16.69 10.24
CA PRO A 121 -0.62 15.28 9.92
C PRO A 121 -0.81 15.01 8.42
N TYR A 122 -0.15 13.97 7.91
CA TYR A 122 -0.39 13.53 6.54
C TYR A 122 -1.83 13.06 6.36
N VAL A 123 -2.51 13.58 5.34
CA VAL A 123 -3.91 13.22 5.07
C VAL A 123 -3.98 11.88 4.32
N MET A 124 -4.73 10.94 4.87
CA MET A 124 -5.18 9.73 4.20
C MET A 124 -6.48 10.03 3.47
N ASP A 125 -6.42 10.12 2.14
CA ASP A 125 -7.53 10.52 1.26
C ASP A 125 -8.41 9.35 0.80
N GLY A 126 -8.02 8.11 1.08
CA GLY A 126 -8.82 6.92 0.81
C GLY A 126 -8.05 5.61 0.99
N PHE A 127 -8.71 4.52 0.62
CA PHE A 127 -8.13 3.18 0.59
C PHE A 127 -8.02 2.65 -0.85
N PRO A 128 -7.01 1.82 -1.17
CA PRO A 128 -5.88 1.46 -0.32
C PRO A 128 -4.95 2.67 -0.09
N PHE A 129 -4.45 2.81 1.14
CA PHE A 129 -3.44 3.81 1.48
C PHE A 129 -2.07 3.14 1.57
N THR A 130 -1.04 3.79 1.02
CA THR A 130 0.35 3.35 1.16
C THR A 130 1.22 4.58 1.30
N ASP A 131 2.23 4.59 2.18
CA ASP A 131 3.24 5.65 2.28
C ASP A 131 4.60 5.10 2.70
N VAL A 132 5.68 5.65 2.14
CA VAL A 132 7.04 5.34 2.56
C VAL A 132 7.66 6.58 3.14
N ARG A 133 8.16 6.47 4.36
CA ARG A 133 8.78 7.56 5.13
C ARG A 133 9.90 7.00 5.98
N ASP A 134 10.62 7.89 6.63
CA ASP A 134 11.73 7.57 7.51
C ASP A 134 11.54 8.34 8.81
N THR A 135 11.38 7.63 9.92
CA THR A 135 11.16 8.28 11.23
C THR A 135 12.36 9.11 11.67
N THR A 136 13.58 8.80 11.22
CA THR A 136 14.77 9.62 11.52
C THR A 136 14.73 11.01 10.91
N GLN A 137 13.81 11.25 9.95
CA GLN A 137 13.58 12.55 9.33
C GLN A 137 12.42 13.30 9.98
N SER A 138 11.71 12.69 10.93
CA SER A 138 10.66 13.37 11.68
C SER A 138 11.27 14.36 12.66
N THR A 139 10.58 15.49 12.84
CA THR A 139 10.87 16.45 13.90
C THR A 139 9.88 16.35 15.04
N GLN A 140 9.09 15.27 15.10
CA GLN A 140 8.18 14.99 16.21
C GLN A 140 8.80 13.94 17.12
N ASP A 141 8.58 14.15 18.40
CA ASP A 141 8.96 13.30 19.52
C ASP A 141 8.05 13.73 20.68
N ALA A 142 6.80 13.27 20.67
CA ALA A 142 5.74 13.79 21.56
C ALA A 142 5.00 12.72 22.36
N ILE A 143 5.09 11.43 22.00
CA ILE A 143 4.41 10.34 22.69
C ILE A 143 5.38 9.20 23.02
N ASP A 144 5.99 9.26 24.20
CA ASP A 144 6.90 8.19 24.65
C ASP A 144 6.17 6.88 25.00
N MET A 145 4.87 6.97 25.29
CA MET A 145 4.06 5.83 25.73
C MET A 145 2.57 6.02 25.45
N TYR A 146 1.95 5.05 24.79
CA TYR A 146 0.54 5.08 24.39
C TYR A 146 -0.41 4.56 25.47
N THR A 147 -0.64 5.40 26.49
CA THR A 147 -1.42 5.04 27.70
C THR A 147 -2.85 4.58 27.44
N GLY A 148 -3.51 5.05 26.38
CA GLY A 148 -4.87 4.59 26.02
C GLY A 148 -4.93 3.10 25.68
N CYS A 149 -3.79 2.53 25.28
CA CYS A 149 -3.64 1.10 24.96
C CYS A 149 -2.96 0.30 26.09
N GLU A 150 -2.78 0.91 27.28
CA GLU A 150 -2.02 0.31 28.40
C GLU A 150 -0.62 -0.18 27.97
N ALA A 151 -0.03 0.52 26.99
CA ALA A 151 1.29 0.23 26.44
C ALA A 151 2.39 0.38 27.51
N SER A 152 3.42 -0.46 27.44
CA SER A 152 4.59 -0.43 28.33
C SER A 152 5.91 -0.41 27.59
N GLN A 153 5.88 -0.53 26.26
CA GLN A 153 7.06 -0.42 25.42
C GLN A 153 7.49 1.05 25.30
N ASN A 154 8.78 1.24 25.04
CA ASN A 154 9.40 2.55 24.97
C ASN A 154 9.31 3.10 23.54
N GLU A 155 8.42 4.07 23.33
CA GLU A 155 8.21 4.77 22.04
C GLU A 155 8.76 6.20 22.11
N SER A 156 9.79 6.44 22.92
CA SER A 156 10.39 7.78 23.08
C SER A 156 11.27 8.19 21.88
N GLY A 157 11.01 7.64 20.71
CA GLY A 157 11.73 7.93 19.49
C GLY A 157 10.88 8.78 18.56
N PRO A 158 11.42 9.24 17.42
CA PRO A 158 10.66 10.12 16.55
C PRO A 158 9.45 9.43 15.89
N GLU A 159 8.30 10.12 15.85
CA GLU A 159 7.07 9.60 15.25
C GLU A 159 6.52 10.41 14.07
N VAL A 160 5.70 9.79 13.22
CA VAL A 160 5.04 10.45 12.08
C VAL A 160 3.52 10.32 12.17
N TYR A 161 2.81 11.44 12.00
CA TYR A 161 1.36 11.51 12.16
C TYR A 161 0.60 11.44 10.83
N TYR A 162 -0.46 10.64 10.81
CA TYR A 162 -1.42 10.54 9.73
C TYR A 162 -2.83 10.80 10.25
N LYS A 163 -3.70 11.35 9.40
CA LYS A 163 -5.10 11.63 9.71
C LYS A 163 -6.01 10.99 8.69
N LEU A 164 -7.01 10.27 9.18
CA LEU A 164 -8.07 9.64 8.41
C LEU A 164 -9.43 10.12 8.92
N THR A 165 -10.29 10.55 8.00
CA THR A 165 -11.69 10.82 8.31
C THR A 165 -12.55 9.72 7.73
N VAL A 166 -13.37 9.10 8.57
CA VAL A 166 -14.26 8.01 8.19
C VAL A 166 -15.71 8.48 8.35
N THR A 167 -16.55 8.25 7.34
CA THR A 167 -17.96 8.70 7.33
C THR A 167 -18.96 7.58 7.62
N GLU A 168 -18.53 6.33 7.60
CA GLU A 168 -19.33 5.13 7.84
C GLU A 168 -18.51 4.12 8.67
N ASN A 169 -19.16 3.12 9.29
CA ASN A 169 -18.41 2.05 9.93
C ASN A 169 -17.50 1.37 8.91
N THR A 170 -16.19 1.37 9.17
CA THR A 170 -15.19 0.89 8.22
C THR A 170 -14.23 -0.05 8.93
N LYS A 171 -14.21 -1.31 8.50
CA LYS A 171 -13.20 -2.27 8.92
C LYS A 171 -11.93 -2.03 8.12
N ILE A 172 -10.80 -2.04 8.81
CA ILE A 172 -9.48 -1.85 8.19
C ILE A 172 -8.50 -2.92 8.62
N ARG A 173 -7.47 -3.07 7.81
CA ARG A 173 -6.22 -3.70 8.19
C ARG A 173 -5.06 -2.75 7.90
N ALA A 174 -4.23 -2.53 8.91
CA ALA A 174 -3.08 -1.65 8.83
C ALA A 174 -1.79 -2.44 9.03
N TYR A 175 -0.75 -2.05 8.29
CA TYR A 175 0.57 -2.67 8.31
C TYR A 175 1.65 -1.60 8.36
N VAL A 176 2.73 -1.88 9.06
CA VAL A 176 4.01 -1.22 8.90
C VAL A 176 5.06 -2.27 8.53
N PHE A 177 5.89 -1.95 7.53
CA PHE A 177 6.99 -2.79 7.09
C PHE A 177 8.29 -2.00 7.16
N ASP A 178 9.19 -2.43 8.03
CA ASP A 178 10.55 -1.93 8.16
C ASP A 178 11.56 -3.05 7.83
N ARG A 179 12.86 -2.74 7.92
CA ARG A 179 13.92 -3.69 7.58
C ARG A 179 15.14 -3.53 8.48
N GLY A 180 15.84 -4.64 8.71
CA GLY A 180 17.11 -4.63 9.43
C GLY A 180 16.90 -4.39 10.91
N ASN A 181 17.52 -3.34 11.44
CA ASN A 181 17.40 -2.97 12.86
C ASN A 181 16.38 -1.84 13.09
N VAL A 182 15.66 -1.43 12.04
CA VAL A 182 14.56 -0.48 12.16
C VAL A 182 13.38 -1.17 12.84
N ASP A 183 12.75 -0.49 13.79
CA ASP A 183 11.64 -1.00 14.58
C ASP A 183 10.62 0.15 14.72
N VAL A 184 9.68 0.20 13.77
CA VAL A 184 8.62 1.21 13.74
C VAL A 184 7.29 0.57 14.10
N ASP A 185 6.70 1.01 15.20
CA ASP A 185 5.44 0.51 15.72
C ASP A 185 4.26 1.36 15.22
N ILE A 186 3.12 0.69 15.01
CA ILE A 186 1.90 1.32 14.52
C ILE A 186 0.86 1.51 15.62
N HIS A 187 0.34 2.74 15.72
CA HIS A 187 -0.65 3.12 16.73
C HIS A 187 -1.85 3.79 16.06
N LEU A 188 -3.06 3.41 16.49
CA LEU A 188 -4.33 3.99 16.06
C LEU A 188 -4.93 4.79 17.20
N LEU A 189 -5.18 6.08 16.95
CA LEU A 189 -5.68 7.04 17.94
C LEU A 189 -7.07 7.56 17.52
N LYS A 190 -7.99 7.67 18.47
CA LYS A 190 -9.38 8.08 18.20
C LYS A 190 -9.62 9.53 18.58
N GLY A 191 -10.10 10.33 17.63
CA GLY A 191 -10.56 11.71 17.86
C GLY A 191 -9.44 12.74 18.05
N THR A 192 -8.38 12.41 18.79
CA THR A 192 -7.19 13.24 19.00
C THR A 192 -5.91 12.43 18.86
N ALA A 193 -4.81 13.08 18.49
CA ALA A 193 -3.51 12.44 18.34
C ALA A 193 -2.68 12.49 19.65
N THR A 194 -3.22 11.92 20.73
CA THR A 194 -2.59 11.93 22.06
C THR A 194 -2.41 10.52 22.61
N ALA A 195 -1.45 10.33 23.52
CA ALA A 195 -1.18 9.06 24.19
C ALA A 195 -2.44 8.36 24.74
N GLY A 196 -3.30 9.11 25.44
CA GLY A 196 -4.53 8.60 26.06
C GLY A 196 -5.65 8.27 25.06
N ALA A 197 -5.54 8.73 23.81
CA ALA A 197 -6.50 8.44 22.75
C ALA A 197 -6.16 7.16 21.98
N CYS A 198 -5.09 6.45 22.35
CA CYS A 198 -4.74 5.17 21.74
C CYS A 198 -5.89 4.18 21.89
N ALA A 199 -6.37 3.67 20.76
CA ALA A 199 -7.42 2.68 20.68
C ALA A 199 -6.87 1.30 20.30
N LYS A 200 -5.77 1.26 19.54
CA LYS A 200 -5.07 0.03 19.19
C LYS A 200 -3.61 0.31 18.88
N ARG A 201 -2.75 -0.66 19.18
CA ARG A 201 -1.36 -0.68 18.71
C ARG A 201 -0.96 -2.06 18.23
N ALA A 202 0.08 -2.12 17.43
CA ALA A 202 0.81 -3.34 17.14
C ALA A 202 2.25 -3.00 16.74
N HIS A 203 3.11 -4.01 16.80
CA HIS A 203 4.43 -3.90 16.22
C HIS A 203 4.33 -3.72 14.69
N GLN A 204 3.69 -4.68 13.98
CA GLN A 204 3.62 -4.63 12.51
C GLN A 204 2.22 -4.57 11.91
N GLU A 205 1.21 -5.14 12.56
CA GLU A 205 -0.09 -5.35 11.93
C GLU A 205 -1.24 -5.40 12.93
N PHE A 206 -2.36 -4.76 12.59
CA PHE A 206 -3.64 -5.04 13.23
C PHE A 206 -4.82 -4.83 12.28
N THR A 207 -5.97 -5.41 12.66
CA THR A 207 -7.29 -5.04 12.14
C THR A 207 -8.03 -4.13 13.12
N ALA A 208 -8.89 -3.23 12.65
CA ALA A 208 -9.70 -2.38 13.52
C ALA A 208 -11.04 -2.01 12.87
N ASP A 209 -12.08 -1.89 13.69
CA ASP A 209 -13.38 -1.35 13.29
C ASP A 209 -13.46 0.14 13.62
N LEU A 210 -13.46 0.98 12.58
CA LEU A 210 -13.51 2.42 12.72
C LEU A 210 -14.95 2.91 12.66
N THR A 211 -15.45 3.49 13.75
CA THR A 211 -16.71 4.25 13.74
C THR A 211 -16.52 5.58 13.01
N PRO A 212 -17.61 6.19 12.46
CA PRO A 212 -17.55 7.52 11.87
C PRO A 212 -16.87 8.54 12.78
N GLY A 213 -15.99 9.36 12.21
CA GLY A 213 -15.20 10.33 12.93
C GLY A 213 -13.78 10.48 12.39
N THR A 214 -12.96 11.21 13.15
CA THR A 214 -11.55 11.40 12.85
C THR A 214 -10.72 10.41 13.64
N TRP A 215 -9.81 9.75 12.92
CA TRP A 215 -8.82 8.82 13.44
C TRP A 215 -7.44 9.31 13.03
N PHE A 216 -6.45 8.98 13.84
CA PHE A 216 -5.06 9.24 13.54
C PHE A 216 -4.28 7.94 13.58
N PHE A 217 -3.23 7.87 12.77
CA PHE A 217 -2.18 6.88 12.96
C PHE A 217 -0.91 7.61 13.37
N THR A 218 -0.17 7.01 14.29
CA THR A 218 1.22 7.37 14.53
C THR A 218 2.09 6.16 14.23
N LEU A 219 3.16 6.41 13.48
CA LEU A 219 4.19 5.45 13.14
C LEU A 219 5.41 5.89 13.94
N ASP A 220 5.72 5.13 14.97
CA ASP A 220 6.58 5.56 16.08
C ASP A 220 7.83 4.71 16.15
N THR A 221 8.94 5.30 16.57
CA THR A 221 10.22 4.60 16.67
C THR A 221 10.35 3.95 18.03
N PHE A 222 10.40 2.62 18.06
CA PHE A 222 10.72 1.90 19.29
C PHE A 222 12.16 2.19 19.72
N VAL A 223 12.36 2.38 21.02
CA VAL A 223 13.66 2.68 21.63
C VAL A 223 14.08 1.55 22.57
N GLY A 224 15.03 0.74 22.10
CA GLY A 224 15.69 -0.30 22.89
C GLY A 224 16.94 0.24 23.61
N ALA A 225 18.11 -0.29 23.26
CA ALA A 225 19.39 0.28 23.70
C ALA A 225 19.72 1.61 23.01
N MET A 226 19.11 1.85 21.85
CA MET A 226 19.16 3.06 21.04
C MET A 226 17.83 3.21 20.29
N GLU A 227 17.59 4.38 19.71
CA GLU A 227 16.48 4.59 18.78
C GLU A 227 16.65 3.68 17.55
N ASN A 228 15.63 2.87 17.27
CA ASN A 228 15.60 1.98 16.11
C ASN A 228 14.87 2.65 14.93
N GLY A 229 15.15 3.93 14.70
CA GLY A 229 14.48 4.71 13.66
C GLY A 229 14.95 4.35 12.25
N GLY A 230 14.09 4.58 11.27
CA GLY A 230 14.45 4.39 9.87
C GLY A 230 13.27 4.37 8.91
N GLU A 231 13.57 3.93 7.68
CA GLU A 231 12.58 3.86 6.63
C GLU A 231 11.55 2.73 6.88
N TYR A 232 10.28 3.07 6.72
CA TYR A 232 9.16 2.15 6.77
C TYR A 232 8.22 2.34 5.58
N LEU A 233 7.46 1.29 5.27
CA LEU A 233 6.28 1.33 4.40
C LEU A 233 5.03 1.13 5.27
N PHE A 234 4.18 2.15 5.32
CA PHE A 234 2.87 2.11 5.97
C PHE A 234 1.80 1.78 4.95
N VAL A 235 0.92 0.83 5.25
CA VAL A 235 -0.19 0.40 4.39
C VAL A 235 -1.47 0.31 5.19
N VAL A 236 -2.59 0.81 4.64
CA VAL A 236 -3.93 0.58 5.20
C VAL A 236 -4.90 0.15 4.11
N LEU A 237 -5.58 -0.96 4.35
CA LEU A 237 -6.59 -1.54 3.47
C LEU A 237 -7.95 -1.50 4.15
N LYS A 238 -9.01 -1.30 3.36
CA LYS A 238 -10.39 -1.53 3.80
C LYS A 238 -10.69 -3.02 3.69
N GLU A 239 -11.34 -3.59 4.70
CA GLU A 239 -11.86 -4.97 4.72
C GLU A 239 -13.38 -5.01 4.54
#